data_AF-E0SEN3-F1
#
_entry.id   AF-E0SEN3-F1
#
_cell.length_a   1.000
_cell.length_b   1.000
_cell.length_c   1.000
_cell.angle_alpha   90.00
_cell.angle_beta   90.00
_cell.angle_gamma   90.00
#
_symmetry.space_group_name_H-M   'P 1'
#
loop_
_entity.id
_entity.type
_entity.pdbx_description
1 polymer ?
#
loop_
_entity_poly.entity_id
_entity_poly.type
_entity_poly.pdbx_seq_one_letter_code
_entity_poly.pdbx_strand_id
1 'polypeptide(L)'
;MDVSLPEDLYTAQATQRLPKERMMKIKQFRLHNVGRFTSLDALIAPTADYPSNVTVLVGNNGAGKTSILQALATSLSWLVARVRSEKGSGSGINEGTITNGHTSAAIEVMAQDTPPLSGHAADNDAEYHWTLAKTRSGKKGQHTSQLNAVSALADHYRSALTQNEQSSLPLIAFYPVERSVLDIPLKIKNKHHFQQVDGYDNALNQGVDFRRFFEWFREREDIENENDGVVLTNLFESNPEGVLKVFEDIEDADYRVDKLEIFDWAGLSEEFKKLNNALKLMQEVQDKAKDPQLNAVRSAITAFMPGFSNLKVRRKPRLHMSVDKNGEAFNVLQLSQGEKSLMALVGDIARRLAIMNPTLDNPLHGQGIVLIDEVDMHLHPSWQRSIIERLTTTFPHCQFILTTHSPLVISDYKDVLVYSLDNGELTVVPSQYGQDANSVLLEVMDTHIRNARIAEKFSDLLDMIQRQQLTPAKALLDELTAELPATNLELTKARLLLRKQELRGEKNH
;
A
#
# COMPACT_ATOMS: atom_id res chain seq x y z
N MET A 1 9.99 -50.70 -20.57
CA MET A 1 9.83 -50.89 -19.12
C MET A 1 9.59 -49.52 -18.55
N ASP A 2 8.35 -49.28 -18.16
CA ASP A 2 7.90 -48.11 -17.41
C ASP A 2 8.79 -47.86 -16.19
N VAL A 3 9.15 -46.60 -16.00
CA VAL A 3 9.45 -46.07 -14.67
C VAL A 3 8.69 -44.76 -14.56
N SER A 4 7.47 -44.88 -14.04
CA SER A 4 6.63 -43.80 -13.54
C SER A 4 7.36 -42.99 -12.47
N LEU A 5 7.51 -41.69 -12.69
CA LEU A 5 7.88 -40.73 -11.64
C LEU A 5 6.63 -40.41 -10.81
N PRO A 6 6.71 -40.27 -9.47
CA PRO A 6 5.53 -40.02 -8.63
C PRO A 6 5.00 -38.59 -8.84
N GLU A 7 3.69 -38.47 -9.02
CA GLU A 7 2.93 -37.24 -9.28
C GLU A 7 2.53 -36.47 -8.00
N ASP A 8 3.21 -36.68 -6.86
CA ASP A 8 2.76 -36.18 -5.55
C ASP A 8 3.68 -35.11 -4.93
N LEU A 9 3.96 -34.01 -5.67
CA LEU A 9 4.71 -32.86 -5.13
C LEU A 9 4.06 -31.48 -5.34
N TYR A 10 2.81 -31.43 -5.80
CA TYR A 10 2.10 -30.15 -6.05
C TYR A 10 0.76 -29.95 -5.34
N THR A 11 0.42 -30.77 -4.34
CA THR A 11 -0.91 -30.70 -3.67
C THR A 11 -0.81 -30.74 -2.15
N ALA A 12 -0.02 -29.84 -1.57
CA ALA A 12 0.01 -29.62 -0.12
C ALA A 12 0.12 -28.14 0.27
N GLN A 13 -0.74 -27.28 -0.29
CA GLN A 13 -1.07 -25.98 0.32
C GLN A 13 -2.59 -25.73 0.19
N ALA A 14 -3.37 -26.65 0.74
CA ALA A 14 -4.78 -26.42 1.03
C ALA A 14 -4.92 -26.19 2.54
N THR A 15 -5.16 -24.92 2.90
CA THR A 15 -5.91 -24.53 4.09
C THR A 15 -5.40 -25.07 5.43
N GLN A 16 -4.22 -24.62 5.86
CA GLN A 16 -4.12 -24.22 7.27
C GLN A 16 -5.03 -23.00 7.42
N ARG A 17 -6.21 -23.19 8.03
CA ARG A 17 -6.98 -22.05 8.56
C ARG A 17 -6.07 -21.36 9.56
N LEU A 18 -5.46 -20.25 9.14
CA LEU A 18 -4.83 -19.29 10.03
C LEU A 18 -5.82 -19.02 11.18
N PRO A 19 -5.36 -18.91 12.44
CA PRO A 19 -6.24 -18.44 13.51
C PRO A 19 -6.93 -17.16 13.02
N LYS A 20 -8.21 -16.95 13.31
CA LYS A 20 -8.91 -15.69 12.96
C LYS A 20 -8.06 -14.53 13.50
N GLU A 21 -7.25 -13.95 12.63
CA GLU A 21 -6.32 -12.89 13.00
C GLU A 21 -7.16 -11.65 13.25
N ARG A 22 -7.07 -11.15 14.48
CA ARG A 22 -7.82 -9.98 14.95
C ARG A 22 -7.55 -8.82 14.00
N MET A 23 -8.59 -8.21 13.43
CA MET A 23 -8.44 -7.09 12.51
C MET A 23 -9.58 -6.09 12.67
N MET A 24 -9.23 -4.83 12.98
CA MET A 24 -10.16 -3.72 12.85
C MET A 24 -10.49 -3.50 11.37
N LYS A 25 -11.79 -3.45 11.03
CA LYS A 25 -12.23 -3.28 9.64
C LYS A 25 -13.56 -2.56 9.50
N ILE A 26 -13.75 -1.87 8.39
CA ILE A 26 -15.05 -1.39 7.93
C ILE A 26 -15.74 -2.56 7.24
N LYS A 27 -16.97 -2.88 7.62
CA LYS A 27 -17.79 -3.87 6.91
C LYS A 27 -18.62 -3.24 5.82
N GLN A 28 -19.17 -2.05 6.11
CA GLN A 28 -20.12 -1.38 5.24
C GLN A 28 -20.07 0.13 5.47
N PHE A 29 -20.37 0.89 4.42
CA PHE A 29 -20.65 2.32 4.54
C PHE A 29 -21.84 2.73 3.68
N ARG A 30 -22.53 3.79 4.10
CA ARG A 30 -23.61 4.42 3.35
C ARG A 30 -23.43 5.91 3.25
N LEU A 31 -23.75 6.46 2.08
CA LEU A 31 -23.76 7.90 1.82
C LEU A 31 -25.17 8.34 1.48
N HIS A 32 -25.63 9.42 2.09
CA HIS A 32 -26.90 10.08 1.81
C HIS A 32 -26.63 11.53 1.40
N ASN A 33 -26.94 11.87 0.16
CA ASN A 33 -26.80 13.23 -0.40
C ASN A 33 -25.37 13.82 -0.24
N VAL A 34 -24.33 13.00 -0.39
CA VAL A 34 -22.92 13.42 -0.30
C VAL A 34 -22.31 13.53 -1.69
N GLY A 35 -21.82 14.72 -2.03
CA GLY A 35 -21.28 15.05 -3.33
C GLY A 35 -22.33 14.85 -4.42
N ARG A 36 -22.09 13.86 -5.28
CA ARG A 36 -23.00 13.44 -6.35
C ARG A 36 -23.97 12.33 -5.94
N PHE A 37 -23.74 11.69 -4.80
CA PHE A 37 -24.47 10.49 -4.40
C PHE A 37 -25.71 10.89 -3.61
N THR A 38 -26.89 10.67 -4.19
CA THR A 38 -28.16 10.79 -3.46
C THR A 38 -28.29 9.67 -2.44
N SER A 39 -27.95 8.45 -2.85
CA SER A 39 -27.83 7.27 -1.99
C SER A 39 -26.75 6.35 -2.56
N LEU A 40 -25.84 5.88 -1.72
CA LEU A 40 -24.86 4.86 -2.06
C LEU A 40 -24.67 3.94 -0.86
N ASP A 41 -24.67 2.63 -1.09
CA ASP A 41 -24.43 1.60 -0.08
C ASP A 41 -23.41 0.62 -0.63
N ALA A 42 -22.39 0.27 0.16
CA ALA A 42 -21.33 -0.62 -0.28
C ALA A 42 -20.70 -1.40 0.88
N LEU A 43 -20.45 -2.68 0.61
CA LEU A 43 -19.63 -3.54 1.47
C LEU A 43 -18.14 -3.29 1.19
N ILE A 44 -17.30 -3.46 2.21
CA ILE A 44 -15.85 -3.36 2.09
C ILE A 44 -15.24 -4.73 2.40
N ALA A 45 -14.24 -5.13 1.61
CA ALA A 45 -13.52 -6.39 1.80
C ALA A 45 -12.70 -6.37 3.10
N PRO A 46 -12.59 -7.48 3.84
CA PRO A 46 -13.00 -8.83 3.44
C PRO A 46 -14.51 -9.09 3.59
N THR A 47 -15.07 -9.78 2.60
CA THR A 47 -16.45 -10.28 2.57
C THR A 47 -16.46 -11.81 2.38
N ALA A 48 -17.65 -12.43 2.35
CA ALA A 48 -17.77 -13.87 2.11
C ALA A 48 -17.23 -14.30 0.74
N ASP A 49 -17.46 -13.48 -0.29
CA ASP A 49 -17.07 -13.78 -1.67
C ASP A 49 -15.66 -13.25 -2.01
N TYR A 50 -15.18 -12.27 -1.24
CA TYR A 50 -13.88 -11.61 -1.44
C TYR A 50 -13.07 -11.64 -0.14
N PRO A 51 -12.28 -12.69 0.11
CA PRO A 51 -11.55 -12.87 1.36
C PRO A 51 -10.34 -11.93 1.54
N SER A 52 -9.87 -11.24 0.49
CA SER A 52 -8.76 -10.29 0.63
C SER A 52 -9.18 -9.05 1.44
N ASN A 53 -8.19 -8.38 2.03
CA ASN A 53 -8.43 -7.14 2.81
C ASN A 53 -8.46 -5.89 1.93
N VAL A 54 -8.71 -6.03 0.62
CA VAL A 54 -8.53 -4.96 -0.37
C VAL A 54 -9.81 -4.71 -1.15
N THR A 55 -10.25 -3.45 -1.13
CA THR A 55 -11.33 -2.94 -1.97
C THR A 55 -10.75 -1.90 -2.93
N VAL A 56 -11.05 -2.02 -4.23
CA VAL A 56 -10.58 -1.09 -5.25
C VAL A 56 -11.78 -0.44 -5.93
N LEU A 57 -11.79 0.89 -5.96
CA LEU A 57 -12.78 1.69 -6.68
C LEU A 57 -12.19 2.13 -8.02
N VAL A 58 -12.85 1.77 -9.11
CA VAL A 58 -12.54 2.19 -10.48
C VAL A 58 -13.72 2.95 -11.08
N GLY A 59 -13.47 3.70 -12.14
CA GLY A 59 -14.49 4.50 -12.81
C GLY A 59 -13.91 5.78 -13.41
N ASN A 60 -14.70 6.43 -14.25
CA ASN A 60 -14.27 7.58 -15.05
C ASN A 60 -13.83 8.79 -14.22
N ASN A 61 -13.12 9.71 -14.86
CA ASN A 61 -12.68 10.95 -14.22
C ASN A 61 -13.87 11.74 -13.71
N GLY A 62 -13.78 12.15 -12.45
CA GLY A 62 -14.89 12.76 -11.77
C GLY A 62 -16.12 11.85 -11.78
N ALA A 63 -15.98 10.55 -11.52
CA ALA A 63 -17.08 9.62 -11.18
C ALA A 63 -17.45 9.67 -9.69
N GLY A 64 -16.55 10.17 -8.81
CA GLY A 64 -16.79 10.32 -7.36
C GLY A 64 -15.92 9.43 -6.45
N LYS A 65 -14.92 8.73 -6.99
CA LYS A 65 -14.00 7.84 -6.24
C LYS A 65 -13.34 8.52 -5.05
N THR A 66 -12.69 9.66 -5.28
CA THR A 66 -12.09 10.51 -4.23
C THR A 66 -13.12 10.96 -3.21
N SER A 67 -14.36 11.29 -3.64
CA SER A 67 -15.43 11.71 -2.74
C SER A 67 -15.86 10.60 -1.78
N ILE A 68 -15.83 9.33 -2.21
CA ILE A 68 -16.08 8.17 -1.34
C ILE A 68 -14.98 8.05 -0.27
N LEU A 69 -13.69 8.09 -0.68
CA LEU A 69 -12.59 8.02 0.28
C LEU A 69 -12.61 9.20 1.26
N GLN A 70 -12.87 10.42 0.79
CA GLN A 70 -12.99 11.60 1.64
C GLN A 70 -14.16 11.50 2.63
N ALA A 71 -15.29 10.91 2.23
CA ALA A 71 -16.42 10.69 3.12
C ALA A 71 -16.06 9.68 4.24
N LEU A 72 -15.42 8.57 3.88
CA LEU A 72 -14.89 7.61 4.85
C LEU A 72 -13.87 8.25 5.80
N ALA A 73 -12.90 8.99 5.27
CA ALA A 73 -11.91 9.72 6.06
C ALA A 73 -12.57 10.72 7.03
N THR A 74 -13.57 11.47 6.56
CA THR A 74 -14.34 12.42 7.38
C THR A 74 -15.03 11.70 8.54
N SER A 75 -15.67 10.56 8.27
CA SER A 75 -16.34 9.76 9.30
C SER A 75 -15.35 9.16 10.32
N LEU A 76 -14.26 8.56 9.84
CA LEU A 76 -13.21 7.95 10.67
C LEU A 76 -12.43 8.97 11.51
N SER A 77 -12.39 10.24 11.10
CA SER A 77 -11.72 11.30 11.86
C SER A 77 -12.29 11.48 13.28
N TRP A 78 -13.55 11.10 13.50
CA TRP A 78 -14.17 11.12 14.82
C TRP A 78 -13.61 10.04 15.75
N LEU A 79 -13.30 8.85 15.22
CA LEU A 79 -12.61 7.81 15.99
C LEU A 79 -11.23 8.31 16.40
N VAL A 80 -10.44 8.78 15.42
CA VAL A 80 -9.09 9.28 15.64
C VAL A 80 -9.06 10.42 16.67
N ALA A 81 -9.93 11.42 16.51
CA ALA A 81 -10.01 12.54 17.44
C ALA A 81 -10.37 12.07 18.86
N ARG A 82 -11.26 11.08 18.98
CA ARG A 82 -11.71 10.57 20.28
C ARG A 82 -10.70 9.67 20.94
N VAL A 83 -9.93 8.87 20.21
CA VAL A 83 -8.83 8.09 20.78
C VAL A 83 -7.80 9.04 21.42
N ARG A 84 -7.51 10.17 20.75
CA ARG A 84 -6.58 11.19 21.29
C ARG A 84 -7.13 11.97 22.48
N SER A 85 -8.45 12.20 22.54
CA SER A 85 -9.09 12.97 23.61
C SER A 85 -10.55 12.56 23.75
N GLU A 86 -11.04 12.31 24.96
CA GLU A 86 -12.42 11.88 25.22
C GLU A 86 -13.49 12.73 24.51
N LYS A 87 -13.26 14.06 24.43
CA LYS A 87 -14.15 15.04 23.79
C LYS A 87 -13.65 15.51 22.43
N GLY A 88 -12.70 14.79 21.83
CA GLY A 88 -12.16 15.07 20.52
C GLY A 88 -13.25 15.15 19.47
N SER A 89 -13.17 16.16 18.62
CA SER A 89 -14.11 16.39 17.51
C SER A 89 -13.42 16.13 16.20
N GLY A 90 -13.98 15.21 15.40
CA GLY A 90 -13.54 14.96 14.04
C GLY A 90 -13.98 16.06 13.08
N SER A 91 -13.59 15.90 11.82
CA SER A 91 -14.05 16.73 10.72
C SER A 91 -15.55 16.52 10.48
N GLY A 92 -16.28 17.61 10.21
CA GLY A 92 -17.68 17.56 9.79
C GLY A 92 -17.81 17.45 8.28
N ILE A 93 -18.97 17.00 7.79
CA ILE A 93 -19.30 17.08 6.36
C ILE A 93 -19.35 18.56 5.97
N ASN A 94 -18.63 18.93 4.91
CA ASN A 94 -18.66 20.29 4.37
C ASN A 94 -20.05 20.57 3.78
N GLU A 95 -20.64 21.72 4.11
CA GLU A 95 -21.95 22.09 3.56
C GLU A 95 -21.95 22.19 2.02
N GLY A 96 -20.82 22.58 1.44
CA GLY A 96 -20.62 22.64 0.00
C GLY A 96 -20.59 21.27 -0.69
N THR A 97 -20.42 20.18 0.05
CA THR A 97 -20.50 18.82 -0.50
C THR A 97 -21.90 18.23 -0.40
N ILE A 98 -22.89 18.91 0.17
CA ILE A 98 -24.27 18.42 0.17
C ILE A 98 -24.82 18.47 -1.26
N THR A 99 -25.32 17.33 -1.77
CA THR A 99 -25.87 17.23 -3.13
C THR A 99 -26.88 18.33 -3.44
N ASN A 100 -26.80 18.88 -4.64
CA ASN A 100 -27.69 19.96 -5.08
C ASN A 100 -29.16 19.54 -4.97
N GLY A 101 -29.99 20.45 -4.47
CA GLY A 101 -31.41 20.19 -4.20
C GLY A 101 -31.72 19.58 -2.83
N HIS A 102 -30.70 19.08 -2.11
CA HIS A 102 -30.89 18.48 -0.77
C HIS A 102 -30.49 19.44 0.36
N THR A 103 -31.18 19.34 1.49
CA THR A 103 -30.97 20.20 2.67
C THR A 103 -29.99 19.63 3.70
N SER A 104 -29.68 18.33 3.62
CA SER A 104 -28.77 17.64 4.52
C SER A 104 -28.10 16.46 3.86
N ALA A 105 -26.93 16.09 4.38
CA ALA A 105 -26.20 14.88 4.01
C ALA A 105 -25.85 14.04 5.23
N ALA A 106 -25.63 12.74 5.03
CA ALA A 106 -25.16 11.84 6.07
C ALA A 106 -24.17 10.79 5.55
N ILE A 107 -23.29 10.35 6.43
CA ILE A 107 -22.34 9.26 6.22
C ILE A 107 -22.56 8.26 7.36
N GLU A 108 -22.87 7.01 7.02
CA GLU A 108 -23.00 5.91 7.97
C GLU A 108 -21.84 4.95 7.78
N VAL A 109 -21.22 4.52 8.88
CA VAL A 109 -20.13 3.54 8.87
C VAL A 109 -20.44 2.44 9.87
N MET A 110 -20.26 1.20 9.41
CA MET A 110 -20.28 -0.01 10.23
C MET A 110 -18.86 -0.56 10.29
N ALA A 111 -18.22 -0.45 11.46
CA ALA A 111 -16.92 -1.06 11.72
C ALA A 111 -17.04 -2.25 12.65
N GLN A 112 -16.08 -3.16 12.54
CA GLN A 112 -15.93 -4.32 13.39
C GLN A 112 -14.54 -4.29 14.00
N ASP A 113 -14.47 -4.50 15.31
CA ASP A 113 -13.20 -4.59 16.05
C ASP A 113 -13.29 -5.63 17.17
N THR A 114 -12.14 -6.24 17.50
CA THR A 114 -12.04 -7.23 18.57
C THR A 114 -11.23 -6.65 19.74
N PRO A 115 -11.87 -6.29 20.86
CA PRO A 115 -11.17 -5.64 21.98
C PRO A 115 -10.13 -6.57 22.66
N PRO A 116 -8.94 -6.07 23.08
CA PRO A 116 -7.90 -6.88 23.74
C PRO A 116 -8.28 -7.46 25.11
N LEU A 117 -9.33 -6.94 25.77
CA LEU A 117 -9.52 -7.06 27.22
C LEU A 117 -10.56 -8.08 27.71
N SER A 118 -11.15 -8.91 26.85
CA SER A 118 -11.98 -10.01 27.35
C SER A 118 -11.12 -11.25 27.63
N GLY A 119 -10.71 -11.43 28.88
CA GLY A 119 -10.11 -12.67 29.41
C GLY A 119 -11.03 -13.89 29.40
N HIS A 120 -12.06 -13.88 28.57
CA HIS A 120 -12.97 -14.99 28.30
C HIS A 120 -13.01 -15.18 26.80
N ALA A 121 -12.84 -16.43 26.36
CA ALA A 121 -12.96 -16.88 24.98
C ALA A 121 -14.40 -16.72 24.46
N ALA A 122 -14.88 -15.49 24.35
CA ALA A 122 -16.07 -15.14 23.61
C ALA A 122 -15.62 -14.48 22.30
N ASP A 123 -15.71 -15.26 21.24
CA ASP A 123 -15.51 -14.97 19.82
C ASP A 123 -16.53 -13.92 19.30
N ASN A 124 -16.70 -12.80 20.01
CA ASN A 124 -17.65 -11.75 19.65
C ASN A 124 -16.91 -10.54 19.11
N ASP A 125 -16.63 -10.57 17.81
CA ASP A 125 -16.28 -9.37 17.06
C ASP A 125 -17.38 -8.31 17.24
N ALA A 126 -17.06 -7.21 17.93
CA ALA A 126 -18.04 -6.18 18.25
C ALA A 126 -18.25 -5.27 17.04
N GLU A 127 -19.51 -4.99 16.71
CA GLU A 127 -19.87 -4.06 15.64
C GLU A 127 -20.22 -2.68 16.19
N TYR A 128 -19.63 -1.66 15.58
CA TYR A 128 -19.81 -0.25 15.94
C TYR A 128 -20.41 0.48 14.75
N HIS A 129 -21.59 1.04 14.97
CA HIS A 129 -22.38 1.73 13.95
C HIS A 129 -22.51 3.20 14.33
N TRP A 130 -22.05 4.11 13.47
CA TRP A 130 -22.20 5.54 13.71
C TRP A 130 -22.58 6.30 12.44
N THR A 131 -23.29 7.41 12.66
CA THR A 131 -23.77 8.30 11.60
C THR A 131 -23.23 9.69 11.84
N LEU A 132 -22.60 10.27 10.83
CA LEU A 132 -22.25 11.68 10.80
C LEU A 132 -23.22 12.39 9.86
N ALA A 133 -23.93 13.41 10.35
CA ALA A 133 -24.88 14.18 9.56
C ALA A 133 -24.52 15.68 9.54
N LYS A 134 -24.85 16.35 8.44
CA LYS A 134 -24.74 17.80 8.29
C LYS A 134 -26.00 18.33 7.63
N THR A 135 -26.54 19.41 8.19
CA THR A 135 -27.65 20.15 7.62
C THR A 135 -27.17 21.51 7.15
N ARG A 136 -27.70 21.98 6.02
CA ARG A 136 -27.46 23.33 5.51
C ARG A 136 -27.96 24.37 6.50
N SER A 137 -27.26 25.49 6.59
CA SER A 137 -27.62 26.57 7.50
C SER A 137 -29.05 27.05 7.24
N GLY A 138 -29.86 27.16 8.30
CA GLY A 138 -31.26 27.59 8.22
C GLY A 138 -32.23 26.58 7.56
N LYS A 139 -31.82 25.32 7.34
CA LYS A 139 -32.68 24.26 6.79
C LYS A 139 -32.97 23.18 7.82
N LYS A 140 -34.02 22.38 7.57
CA LYS A 140 -34.33 21.17 8.34
C LYS A 140 -33.60 19.97 7.74
N GLY A 141 -32.90 19.21 8.57
CA GLY A 141 -32.18 17.99 8.19
C GLY A 141 -33.06 16.75 8.27
N GLN A 142 -32.69 15.73 7.49
CA GLN A 142 -33.32 14.41 7.50
C GLN A 142 -32.61 13.43 8.46
N HIS A 143 -31.31 13.64 8.71
CA HIS A 143 -30.49 12.79 9.57
C HIS A 143 -29.90 13.58 10.73
N THR A 144 -29.61 12.88 11.83
CA THR A 144 -28.93 13.42 13.02
C THR A 144 -27.67 12.61 13.28
N SER A 145 -26.58 13.28 13.67
CA SER A 145 -25.35 12.58 14.02
C SER A 145 -25.54 11.68 15.24
N GLN A 146 -25.15 10.42 15.13
CA GLN A 146 -25.16 9.42 16.19
C GLN A 146 -23.74 8.90 16.37
N LEU A 147 -23.07 9.33 17.44
CA LEU A 147 -21.64 9.09 17.63
C LEU A 147 -21.34 8.26 18.89
N ASN A 148 -22.35 7.65 19.52
CA ASN A 148 -22.15 6.90 20.76
C ASN A 148 -21.28 5.65 20.55
N ALA A 149 -21.50 4.91 19.46
CA ALA A 149 -20.72 3.71 19.16
C ALA A 149 -19.23 4.03 18.89
N VAL A 150 -18.94 5.07 18.09
CA VAL A 150 -17.55 5.49 17.83
C VAL A 150 -16.89 6.07 19.09
N SER A 151 -17.66 6.69 19.99
CA SER A 151 -17.17 7.05 21.34
C SER A 151 -16.78 5.83 22.16
N ALA A 152 -17.62 4.79 22.17
CA ALA A 152 -17.36 3.56 22.92
C ALA A 152 -16.13 2.82 22.37
N LEU A 153 -15.99 2.73 21.05
CA LEU A 153 -14.79 2.17 20.42
C LEU A 153 -13.52 2.97 20.76
N ALA A 154 -13.59 4.30 20.72
CA ALA A 154 -12.47 5.14 21.11
C ALA A 154 -12.11 4.97 22.60
N ASP A 155 -13.12 4.86 23.48
CA ASP A 155 -12.94 4.66 24.91
C ASP A 155 -12.26 3.34 25.24
N HIS A 156 -12.54 2.31 24.44
CA HIS A 156 -11.89 1.02 24.54
C HIS A 156 -10.37 1.14 24.32
N TYR A 157 -9.91 1.85 23.28
CA TYR A 157 -8.47 2.10 23.08
C TYR A 157 -7.86 2.99 24.17
N ARG A 158 -8.58 4.03 24.62
CA ARG A 158 -8.10 4.89 25.73
C ARG A 158 -7.95 4.09 27.03
N SER A 159 -8.89 3.19 27.32
CA SER A 159 -8.86 2.33 28.49
C SER A 159 -7.68 1.36 28.43
N ALA A 160 -7.41 0.77 27.26
CA ALA A 160 -6.24 -0.06 27.04
C ALA A 160 -4.93 0.72 27.27
N LEU A 161 -4.80 1.92 26.70
CA LEU A 161 -3.64 2.80 26.94
C LEU A 161 -3.48 3.21 28.40
N THR A 162 -4.60 3.42 29.11
CA THR A 162 -4.59 3.76 30.55
C THR A 162 -4.08 2.61 31.40
N GLN A 163 -4.38 1.36 31.00
CA GLN A 163 -3.92 0.16 31.70
C GLN A 163 -2.47 -0.20 31.33
N ASN A 164 -2.09 0.02 30.08
CA ASN A 164 -0.75 -0.21 29.58
C ASN A 164 -0.44 0.84 28.49
N GLU A 165 0.48 1.75 28.79
CA GLU A 165 0.91 2.84 27.90
C GLU A 165 1.54 2.37 26.58
N GLN A 166 1.85 1.08 26.45
CA GLN A 166 2.39 0.47 25.23
C GLN A 166 1.36 -0.34 24.45
N SER A 167 0.08 -0.31 24.85
CA SER A 167 -1.01 -1.04 24.17
C SER A 167 -1.17 -0.60 22.72
N SER A 168 -1.18 -1.55 21.79
CA SER A 168 -1.37 -1.31 20.35
C SER A 168 -2.56 -0.42 19.99
N LEU A 169 -2.35 0.44 19.00
CA LEU A 169 -3.39 1.29 18.39
C LEU A 169 -3.56 0.95 16.91
N PRO A 170 -4.80 1.00 16.37
CA PRO A 170 -5.04 0.77 14.96
C PRO A 170 -4.61 1.98 14.14
N LEU A 171 -3.90 1.74 13.03
CA LEU A 171 -3.63 2.78 12.04
C LEU A 171 -4.91 3.18 11.34
N ILE A 172 -5.22 4.48 11.30
CA ILE A 172 -6.30 5.03 10.48
C ILE A 172 -5.71 6.16 9.63
N ALA A 173 -5.54 5.92 8.33
CA ALA A 173 -4.84 6.86 7.46
C ALA A 173 -5.53 7.05 6.10
N PHE A 174 -5.42 8.26 5.54
CA PHE A 174 -5.86 8.62 4.21
C PHE A 174 -4.73 9.33 3.46
N TYR A 175 -4.40 8.77 2.30
CA TYR A 175 -3.38 9.28 1.39
C TYR A 175 -4.07 9.86 0.15
N PRO A 176 -4.25 11.19 0.05
CA PRO A 176 -4.84 11.83 -1.13
C PRO A 176 -3.88 11.79 -2.33
N VAL A 177 -4.37 12.27 -3.48
CA VAL A 177 -3.60 12.38 -4.72
C VAL A 177 -2.35 13.24 -4.51
N GLU A 178 -2.42 14.38 -3.81
CA GLU A 178 -1.25 15.23 -3.52
C GLU A 178 -0.32 14.62 -2.46
N ARG A 179 0.40 13.56 -2.84
CA ARG A 179 1.42 12.88 -2.00
C ARG A 179 2.86 13.15 -2.43
N SER A 180 3.08 14.10 -3.34
CA SER A 180 4.43 14.46 -3.80
C SER A 180 5.26 15.07 -2.67
N VAL A 181 6.46 14.54 -2.46
CA VAL A 181 7.43 15.08 -1.50
C VAL A 181 7.95 16.42 -2.01
N LEU A 182 7.40 17.51 -1.49
CA LEU A 182 7.84 18.87 -1.78
C LEU A 182 8.85 19.30 -0.72
N ASP A 183 10.14 19.28 -1.11
CA ASP A 183 11.31 19.72 -0.36
C ASP A 183 11.60 19.02 0.99
N ILE A 184 12.86 18.64 1.21
CA ILE A 184 13.36 18.16 2.52
C ILE A 184 13.98 19.37 3.24
N PRO A 185 13.27 20.06 4.14
CA PRO A 185 13.86 21.18 4.85
C PRO A 185 14.95 20.68 5.80
N LEU A 186 16.17 21.18 5.60
CA LEU A 186 17.35 20.84 6.40
C LEU A 186 17.37 21.49 7.80
N LYS A 187 16.45 22.43 8.08
CA LYS A 187 16.41 23.22 9.32
C LYS A 187 15.20 22.80 10.17
N ILE A 188 15.48 22.18 11.32
CA ILE A 188 14.50 21.85 12.33
C ILE A 188 14.25 23.10 13.18
N LYS A 189 13.01 23.59 13.19
CA LYS A 189 12.64 24.76 14.00
C LYS A 189 12.20 24.38 15.42
N ASN A 190 11.68 23.17 15.65
CA ASN A 190 11.16 22.69 16.94
C ASN A 190 11.56 21.22 17.19
N LYS A 191 11.81 20.84 18.45
CA LYS A 191 11.91 19.41 18.83
C LYS A 191 10.51 18.79 18.81
N HIS A 192 10.29 17.80 17.97
CA HIS A 192 9.10 16.97 18.00
C HIS A 192 9.31 15.85 19.02
N HIS A 193 8.29 15.57 19.83
CA HIS A 193 8.25 14.33 20.62
C HIS A 193 7.37 13.36 19.84
N PHE A 194 7.76 12.09 19.78
CA PHE A 194 7.01 11.06 19.06
C PHE A 194 6.36 10.12 20.07
N GLN A 195 5.20 10.52 20.60
CA GLN A 195 4.36 9.67 21.42
C GLN A 195 3.58 8.68 20.55
N GLN A 196 3.12 7.58 21.13
CA GLN A 196 2.36 6.55 20.42
C GLN A 196 1.12 7.12 19.70
N VAL A 197 0.39 8.03 20.36
CA VAL A 197 -0.80 8.71 19.80
C VAL A 197 -0.47 9.67 18.66
N ASP A 198 0.78 10.11 18.51
CA ASP A 198 1.21 10.98 17.42
C ASP A 198 1.26 10.25 16.08
N GLY A 199 1.13 8.92 16.08
CA GLY A 199 0.83 8.16 14.88
C GLY A 199 -0.43 8.67 14.15
N TYR A 200 -1.38 9.28 14.87
CA TYR A 200 -2.61 9.85 14.29
C TYR A 200 -2.46 11.28 13.78
N ASP A 201 -1.34 11.94 14.03
CA ASP A 201 -1.16 13.31 13.56
C ASP A 201 -1.26 13.40 12.04
N ASN A 202 -2.15 14.29 11.58
CA ASN A 202 -2.46 14.52 10.17
C ASN A 202 -2.86 13.27 9.37
N ALA A 203 -3.16 12.14 10.03
CA ALA A 203 -3.35 10.86 9.34
C ALA A 203 -4.49 10.86 8.33
N LEU A 204 -5.50 11.73 8.52
CA LEU A 204 -6.69 11.82 7.66
C LEU A 204 -6.85 13.16 6.94
N ASN A 205 -5.95 14.12 7.16
CA ASN A 205 -6.12 15.52 6.73
C ASN A 205 -5.05 16.01 5.75
N GLN A 206 -3.85 15.44 5.78
CA GLN A 206 -2.75 15.78 4.88
C GLN A 206 -2.10 14.48 4.43
N GLY A 207 -1.60 14.45 3.20
CA GLY A 207 -0.87 13.29 2.69
C GLY A 207 0.44 13.03 3.43
N VAL A 208 1.42 12.44 2.74
CA VAL A 208 2.67 12.06 3.39
C VAL A 208 3.47 13.30 3.84
N ASP A 209 3.73 13.40 5.15
CA ASP A 209 4.65 14.41 5.73
C ASP A 209 6.07 13.84 5.77
N PHE A 210 6.78 13.95 4.64
CA PHE A 210 8.14 13.44 4.51
C PHE A 210 9.13 14.14 5.47
N ARG A 211 8.84 15.39 5.87
CA ARG A 211 9.67 16.10 6.84
C ARG A 211 9.61 15.43 8.20
N ARG A 212 8.40 15.16 8.73
CA ARG A 212 8.24 14.42 9.99
C ARG A 212 8.85 13.03 9.89
N PHE A 213 8.70 12.35 8.75
CA PHE A 213 9.35 11.08 8.51
C PHE A 213 10.87 11.18 8.63
N PHE A 214 11.51 12.16 7.98
CA PHE A 214 12.96 12.37 8.05
C PHE A 214 13.43 12.69 9.47
N GLU A 215 12.72 13.58 10.18
CA GLU A 215 13.04 13.96 11.56
C GLU A 215 12.95 12.76 12.50
N TRP A 216 11.86 11.97 12.40
CA TRP A 216 11.68 10.73 13.17
C TRP A 216 12.73 9.68 12.85
N PHE A 217 12.99 9.43 11.56
CA PHE A 217 13.94 8.40 11.12
C PHE A 217 15.34 8.70 11.67
N ARG A 218 15.75 9.98 11.59
CA ARG A 218 17.04 10.42 12.13
C ARG A 218 17.11 10.22 13.65
N GLU A 219 16.08 10.59 14.39
CA GLU A 219 16.06 10.42 15.84
C GLU A 219 16.17 8.95 16.24
N ARG A 220 15.45 8.05 15.57
CA ARG A 220 15.55 6.60 15.81
C ARG A 220 16.92 6.04 15.43
N GLU A 221 17.51 6.51 14.34
CA GLU A 221 18.86 6.12 13.93
C GLU A 221 19.93 6.65 14.88
N ASP A 222 19.77 7.87 15.42
CA ASP A 222 20.64 8.42 16.46
C ASP A 222 20.59 7.52 17.71
N ILE A 223 19.39 7.12 18.16
CA ILE A 223 19.19 6.20 19.28
C ILE A 223 19.80 4.82 19.00
N GLU A 224 19.60 4.25 17.81
CA GLU A 224 20.19 2.96 17.39
C GLU A 224 21.73 2.99 17.48
N ASN A 225 22.36 4.05 16.95
CA ASN A 225 23.82 4.22 16.99
C ASN A 225 24.35 4.42 18.43
N GLU A 226 23.58 5.07 19.31
CA GLU A 226 23.94 5.18 20.73
C GLU A 226 23.82 3.82 21.44
N ASN A 227 22.79 3.03 21.09
CA ASN A 227 22.54 1.71 21.65
C ASN A 227 23.61 0.67 21.22
N ASP A 228 24.16 0.76 20.02
CA ASP A 228 25.30 -0.07 19.56
C ASP A 228 26.44 -0.06 20.60
N GLY A 229 26.79 1.12 21.11
CA GLY A 229 27.84 1.28 22.12
C GLY A 229 27.48 0.66 23.47
N VAL A 230 26.22 0.79 23.89
CA VAL A 230 25.71 0.23 25.15
C VAL A 230 25.64 -1.30 25.09
N VAL A 231 25.15 -1.86 23.98
CA VAL A 231 25.08 -3.32 23.79
C VAL A 231 26.48 -3.95 23.81
N LEU A 232 27.45 -3.30 23.16
CA LEU A 232 28.85 -3.74 23.21
C LEU A 232 29.39 -3.72 24.65
N THR A 233 29.06 -2.68 25.42
CA THR A 233 29.49 -2.55 26.82
C THR A 233 28.84 -3.63 27.70
N ASN A 234 27.54 -3.88 27.56
CA ASN A 234 26.83 -4.94 28.29
C ASN A 234 27.35 -6.36 27.92
N LEU A 235 27.71 -6.59 26.65
CA LEU A 235 28.35 -7.83 26.21
C LEU A 235 29.73 -7.98 26.83
N PHE A 236 30.52 -6.91 26.91
CA PHE A 236 31.80 -6.90 27.57
C PHE A 236 31.67 -7.18 29.08
N GLU A 237 30.68 -6.60 29.76
CA GLU A 237 30.45 -6.85 31.18
C GLU A 237 30.00 -8.30 31.47
N SER A 238 29.19 -8.88 30.58
CA SER A 238 28.68 -10.25 30.74
C SER A 238 29.66 -11.34 30.30
N ASN A 239 30.56 -11.04 29.35
CA ASN A 239 31.58 -11.97 28.86
C ASN A 239 32.88 -11.24 28.43
N PRO A 240 33.64 -10.69 29.39
CA PRO A 240 34.81 -9.87 29.09
C PRO A 240 35.90 -10.67 28.36
N GLU A 241 36.16 -11.90 28.77
CA GLU A 241 37.15 -12.78 28.13
C GLU A 241 36.79 -13.09 26.68
N GLY A 242 35.51 -13.35 26.38
CA GLY A 242 35.06 -13.62 25.02
C GLY A 242 35.17 -12.40 24.10
N VAL A 243 34.87 -11.20 24.62
CA VAL A 243 34.98 -9.95 23.84
C VAL A 243 36.44 -9.54 23.63
N LEU A 244 37.28 -9.58 24.67
CA LEU A 244 38.73 -9.30 24.54
C LEU A 244 39.39 -10.24 23.53
N LYS A 245 39.07 -11.54 23.61
CA LYS A 245 39.61 -12.53 22.67
C LYS A 245 39.27 -12.20 21.22
N VAL A 246 38.06 -11.71 20.94
CA VAL A 246 37.68 -11.29 19.59
C VAL A 246 38.48 -10.06 19.13
N PHE A 247 38.71 -9.09 20.03
CA PHE A 247 39.54 -7.93 19.70
C PHE A 247 41.00 -8.30 19.42
N GLU A 248 41.60 -9.15 20.25
CA GLU A 248 42.95 -9.71 20.04
C GLU A 248 43.01 -10.52 18.73
N ASP A 249 41.99 -11.35 18.46
CA ASP A 249 41.89 -12.12 17.23
C ASP A 249 41.81 -11.20 15.99
N ILE A 250 41.20 -10.02 16.07
CA ILE A 250 41.13 -9.06 14.96
C ILE A 250 42.44 -8.27 14.82
N GLU A 251 42.99 -7.73 15.91
CA GLU A 251 44.17 -6.85 15.90
C GLU A 251 45.42 -7.57 15.37
N ASP A 252 45.60 -8.82 15.78
CA ASP A 252 46.76 -9.63 15.40
C ASP A 252 46.55 -10.41 14.08
N ALA A 253 45.39 -10.29 13.42
CA ALA A 253 45.05 -11.08 12.24
C ALA A 253 46.06 -10.90 11.09
N ASP A 254 46.42 -9.65 10.79
CA ASP A 254 47.33 -9.30 9.69
C ASP A 254 48.73 -9.90 9.95
N TYR A 255 49.21 -9.78 11.19
CA TYR A 255 50.49 -10.34 11.63
C TYR A 255 50.54 -11.88 11.56
N ARG A 256 49.44 -12.55 11.94
CA ARG A 256 49.37 -14.02 11.90
C ARG A 256 49.31 -14.53 10.47
N VAL A 257 48.59 -13.85 9.59
CA VAL A 257 48.51 -14.20 8.16
C VAL A 257 49.87 -14.01 7.47
N ASP A 258 50.59 -12.92 7.75
CA ASP A 258 51.93 -12.65 7.20
C ASP A 258 52.99 -13.69 7.61
N LYS A 259 52.75 -14.41 8.72
CA LYS A 259 53.63 -15.47 9.22
C LYS A 259 53.33 -16.87 8.66
N LEU A 260 52.25 -17.02 7.90
CA LEU A 260 51.90 -18.31 7.32
C LEU A 260 52.89 -18.67 6.20
N GLU A 261 53.35 -19.92 6.21
CA GLU A 261 54.15 -20.42 5.10
C GLU A 261 53.30 -20.53 3.82
N ILE A 262 53.94 -20.39 2.66
CA ILE A 262 53.27 -20.58 1.37
C ILE A 262 52.68 -22.00 1.35
N PHE A 263 51.36 -22.11 1.17
CA PHE A 263 50.56 -23.35 1.22
C PHE A 263 50.14 -23.88 2.62
N ASP A 264 50.25 -23.09 3.70
CA ASP A 264 49.65 -23.47 4.99
C ASP A 264 48.11 -23.30 5.01
N TRP A 265 47.43 -24.27 4.41
CA TRP A 265 45.97 -24.31 4.37
C TRP A 265 45.31 -24.52 5.74
N ALA A 266 46.02 -25.13 6.70
CA ALA A 266 45.50 -25.38 8.03
C ALA A 266 45.48 -24.08 8.85
N GLY A 267 46.59 -23.33 8.85
CA GLY A 267 46.69 -22.02 9.49
C GLY A 267 45.72 -21.01 8.89
N LEU A 268 45.58 -20.98 7.56
CA LEU A 268 44.56 -20.16 6.88
C LEU A 268 43.12 -20.51 7.29
N SER A 269 42.80 -21.80 7.41
CA SER A 269 41.48 -22.23 7.87
C SER A 269 41.19 -21.84 9.32
N GLU A 270 42.22 -21.87 10.17
CA GLU A 270 42.10 -21.48 11.57
C GLU A 270 41.86 -19.97 11.72
N GLU A 271 42.59 -19.14 10.96
CA GLU A 271 42.34 -17.69 10.92
C GLU A 271 40.95 -17.36 10.38
N PHE A 272 40.49 -18.07 9.34
CA PHE A 272 39.13 -17.88 8.83
C PHE A 272 38.06 -18.20 9.89
N LYS A 273 38.27 -19.22 10.74
CA LYS A 273 37.36 -19.54 11.85
C LYS A 273 37.33 -18.44 12.90
N LYS A 274 38.48 -17.87 13.27
CA LYS A 274 38.57 -16.75 14.22
C LYS A 274 37.82 -15.53 13.68
N LEU A 275 38.05 -15.18 12.42
CA LEU A 275 37.36 -14.08 11.75
C LEU A 275 35.83 -14.31 11.69
N ASN A 276 35.40 -15.54 11.44
CA ASN A 276 33.98 -15.89 11.40
C ASN A 276 33.32 -15.79 12.80
N ASN A 277 34.04 -16.17 13.86
CA ASN A 277 33.55 -15.99 15.23
C ASN A 277 33.43 -14.50 15.60
N ALA A 278 34.41 -13.69 15.19
CA ALA A 278 34.38 -12.24 15.35
C ALA A 278 33.18 -11.61 14.63
N LEU A 279 32.94 -12.00 13.37
CA LEU A 279 31.77 -11.60 12.59
C LEU A 279 30.47 -11.98 13.28
N LYS A 280 30.37 -13.20 13.82
CA LYS A 280 29.18 -13.66 14.55
C LYS A 280 28.90 -12.82 15.79
N LEU A 281 29.93 -12.50 16.58
CA LEU A 281 29.77 -11.63 17.76
C LEU A 281 29.30 -10.22 17.34
N MET A 282 29.92 -9.65 16.31
CA MET A 282 29.51 -8.33 15.80
C MET A 282 28.07 -8.36 15.26
N GLN A 283 27.65 -9.46 14.64
CA GLN A 283 26.29 -9.62 14.17
C GLN A 283 25.29 -9.76 15.33
N GLU A 284 25.65 -10.45 16.42
CA GLU A 284 24.84 -10.51 17.64
C GLU A 284 24.70 -9.14 18.33
N VAL A 285 25.78 -8.34 18.36
CA VAL A 285 25.73 -6.93 18.85
C VAL A 285 24.76 -6.14 17.98
N GLN A 286 24.94 -6.22 16.65
CA GLN A 286 24.16 -5.45 15.70
C GLN A 286 22.67 -5.83 15.72
N ASP A 287 22.35 -7.12 15.89
CA ASP A 287 20.96 -7.57 15.97
C ASP A 287 20.27 -7.19 17.28
N LYS A 288 21.02 -7.10 18.39
CA LYS A 288 20.50 -6.65 19.69
C LYS A 288 20.39 -5.13 19.80
N ALA A 289 21.22 -4.38 19.10
CA ALA A 289 21.24 -2.93 19.14
C ALA A 289 20.23 -2.27 18.20
N LYS A 290 19.85 -3.02 17.15
CA LYS A 290 18.86 -2.67 16.13
C LYS A 290 17.55 -2.18 16.71
N ASP A 291 17.10 -1.03 16.23
CA ASP A 291 15.85 -0.42 16.66
C ASP A 291 14.64 -1.09 15.97
N PRO A 292 13.70 -1.72 16.70
CA PRO A 292 12.60 -2.45 16.07
C PRO A 292 11.71 -1.59 15.16
N GLN A 293 11.48 -0.33 15.56
CA GLN A 293 10.65 0.58 14.77
C GLN A 293 11.37 1.03 13.50
N LEU A 294 12.66 1.34 13.59
CA LEU A 294 13.48 1.73 12.44
C LEU A 294 13.63 0.57 11.45
N ASN A 295 13.81 -0.64 11.97
CA ASN A 295 13.89 -1.85 11.14
C ASN A 295 12.57 -2.17 10.46
N ALA A 296 11.43 -1.96 11.12
CA ALA A 296 10.12 -2.10 10.47
C ALA A 296 10.02 -1.20 9.22
N VAL A 297 10.45 0.06 9.33
CA VAL A 297 10.46 0.99 8.18
C VAL A 297 11.44 0.56 7.10
N ARG A 298 12.68 0.20 7.45
CA ARG A 298 13.69 -0.28 6.48
C ARG A 298 13.19 -1.54 5.75
N SER A 299 12.63 -2.51 6.47
CA SER A 299 12.08 -3.74 5.92
C SER A 299 10.89 -3.48 5.00
N ALA A 300 9.97 -2.58 5.37
CA ALA A 300 8.84 -2.22 4.52
C ALA A 300 9.31 -1.60 3.20
N ILE A 301 10.28 -0.68 3.23
CA ILE A 301 10.80 -0.04 2.02
C ILE A 301 11.49 -1.07 1.11
N THR A 302 12.33 -1.95 1.66
CA THR A 302 12.97 -3.02 0.88
C THR A 302 11.96 -4.02 0.31
N ALA A 303 10.89 -4.34 1.05
CA ALA A 303 9.81 -5.20 0.57
C ALA A 303 9.03 -4.58 -0.61
N PHE A 304 8.84 -3.26 -0.62
CA PHE A 304 8.13 -2.59 -1.72
C PHE A 304 9.00 -2.25 -2.92
N MET A 305 10.29 -1.99 -2.69
CA MET A 305 11.22 -1.50 -3.69
C MET A 305 12.42 -2.46 -3.82
N PRO A 306 12.28 -3.58 -4.56
CA PRO A 306 13.39 -4.50 -4.78
C PRO A 306 14.61 -3.79 -5.38
N GLY A 307 15.79 -4.08 -4.85
CA GLY A 307 17.04 -3.39 -5.20
C GLY A 307 17.32 -2.14 -4.37
N PHE A 308 16.39 -1.71 -3.51
CA PHE A 308 16.60 -0.64 -2.53
C PHE A 308 16.91 -1.20 -1.14
N SER A 309 17.98 -0.72 -0.53
CA SER A 309 18.41 -1.13 0.81
C SER A 309 19.16 -0.02 1.53
N ASN A 310 19.58 -0.27 2.78
CA ASN A 310 20.49 0.60 3.52
C ASN A 310 20.02 2.06 3.62
N LEU A 311 18.71 2.26 3.84
CA LEU A 311 18.17 3.59 4.11
C LEU A 311 18.76 4.12 5.42
N LYS A 312 19.38 5.31 5.33
CA LYS A 312 20.08 5.95 6.44
C LYS A 312 20.21 7.45 6.27
N VAL A 313 20.55 8.15 7.35
CA VAL A 313 20.85 9.57 7.35
C VAL A 313 22.37 9.80 7.31
N ARG A 314 22.83 10.51 6.28
CA ARG A 314 24.22 10.92 6.12
C ARG A 314 24.39 12.34 6.65
N ARG A 315 25.38 12.54 7.52
CA ARG A 315 25.69 13.86 8.12
C ARG A 315 26.76 14.65 7.34
N LYS A 316 27.64 13.95 6.62
CA LYS A 316 28.75 14.54 5.83
C LYS A 316 28.59 14.20 4.32
N PRO A 317 28.96 15.11 3.40
CA PRO A 317 29.38 16.50 3.63
C PRO A 317 28.22 17.44 4.02
N ARG A 318 26.97 17.03 3.76
CA ARG A 318 25.74 17.74 4.18
C ARG A 318 24.72 16.74 4.72
N LEU A 319 23.84 17.19 5.61
CA LEU A 319 22.75 16.36 6.14
C LEU A 319 21.80 15.97 5.00
N HIS A 320 21.59 14.67 4.79
CA HIS A 320 20.62 14.15 3.82
C HIS A 320 20.25 12.71 4.12
N MET A 321 19.12 12.26 3.60
CA MET A 321 18.76 10.85 3.58
C MET A 321 19.38 10.17 2.34
N SER A 322 20.00 9.02 2.54
CA SER A 322 20.56 8.18 1.47
C SER A 322 19.95 6.79 1.47
N VAL A 323 19.79 6.22 0.28
CA VAL A 323 19.36 4.84 0.07
C VAL A 323 20.29 4.19 -0.95
N ASP A 324 20.63 2.92 -0.76
CA ASP A 324 21.39 2.16 -1.74
C ASP A 324 20.42 1.60 -2.78
N LYS A 325 20.68 1.85 -4.06
CA LYS A 325 19.91 1.35 -5.21
C LYS A 325 20.85 0.51 -6.07
N ASN A 326 20.59 -0.79 -6.18
CA ASN A 326 21.42 -1.74 -6.92
C ASN A 326 22.91 -1.72 -6.48
N GLY A 327 23.17 -1.49 -5.19
CA GLY A 327 24.51 -1.45 -4.61
C GLY A 327 25.20 -0.08 -4.65
N GLU A 328 24.59 0.94 -5.25
CA GLU A 328 25.13 2.31 -5.27
C GLU A 328 24.31 3.24 -4.37
N ALA A 329 24.98 4.09 -3.58
CA ALA A 329 24.33 5.00 -2.64
C ALA A 329 23.83 6.27 -3.33
N PHE A 330 22.52 6.52 -3.26
CA PHE A 330 21.88 7.73 -3.79
C PHE A 330 21.33 8.59 -2.66
N ASN A 331 21.37 9.91 -2.85
CA ASN A 331 20.53 10.82 -2.08
C ASN A 331 19.06 10.58 -2.47
N VAL A 332 18.14 10.53 -1.51
CA VAL A 332 16.70 10.35 -1.79
C VAL A 332 16.16 11.42 -2.76
N LEU A 333 16.74 12.62 -2.77
CA LEU A 333 16.40 13.69 -3.72
C LEU A 333 16.77 13.35 -5.18
N GLN A 334 17.67 12.40 -5.43
CA GLN A 334 18.06 11.95 -6.77
C GLN A 334 17.14 10.86 -7.33
N LEU A 335 16.25 10.29 -6.51
CA LEU A 335 15.30 9.28 -6.95
C LEU A 335 14.27 9.86 -7.93
N SER A 336 13.71 8.99 -8.78
CA SER A 336 12.60 9.35 -9.65
C SER A 336 11.37 9.77 -8.84
N GLN A 337 10.45 10.53 -9.44
CA GLN A 337 9.26 10.98 -8.72
C GLN A 337 8.39 9.81 -8.22
N GLY A 338 8.28 8.74 -9.02
CA GLY A 338 7.60 7.52 -8.63
C GLY A 338 8.27 6.82 -7.45
N GLU A 339 9.59 6.71 -7.46
CA GLU A 339 10.39 6.16 -6.35
C GLU A 339 10.16 6.93 -5.05
N LYS A 340 10.21 8.26 -5.10
CA LYS A 340 9.99 9.13 -3.92
C LYS A 340 8.57 8.99 -3.39
N SER A 341 7.57 9.02 -4.27
CA SER A 341 6.16 8.89 -3.92
C SER A 341 5.87 7.55 -3.23
N LEU A 342 6.39 6.45 -3.79
CA LEU A 342 6.23 5.12 -3.20
C LEU A 342 6.97 4.98 -1.87
N MET A 343 8.22 5.42 -1.79
CA MET A 343 9.01 5.40 -0.56
C MET A 343 8.35 6.22 0.55
N ALA A 344 7.81 7.39 0.21
CA ALA A 344 7.11 8.26 1.15
C ALA A 344 5.83 7.59 1.68
N LEU A 345 5.00 7.04 0.79
CA LEU A 345 3.77 6.33 1.17
C LEU A 345 4.07 5.14 2.10
N VAL A 346 4.97 4.26 1.67
CA VAL A 346 5.31 3.04 2.43
C VAL A 346 6.01 3.38 3.74
N GLY A 347 6.96 4.33 3.68
CA GLY A 347 7.68 4.80 4.86
C GLY A 347 6.76 5.43 5.90
N ASP A 348 5.75 6.20 5.48
CA ASP A 348 4.79 6.80 6.41
C ASP A 348 3.84 5.77 7.04
N ILE A 349 3.30 4.82 6.25
CA ILE A 349 2.48 3.71 6.77
C ILE A 349 3.29 2.91 7.80
N ALA A 350 4.49 2.47 7.43
CA ALA A 350 5.37 1.68 8.28
C ALA A 350 5.77 2.45 9.55
N ARG A 351 6.11 3.74 9.43
CA ARG A 351 6.43 4.59 10.57
C ARG A 351 5.26 4.70 11.53
N ARG A 352 4.04 4.95 11.04
CA ARG A 352 2.86 5.09 11.91
C ARG A 352 2.55 3.78 12.62
N LEU A 353 2.60 2.65 11.91
CA LEU A 353 2.43 1.33 12.52
C LEU A 353 3.51 1.07 13.59
N ALA A 354 4.76 1.40 13.30
CA ALA A 354 5.89 1.25 14.22
C ALA A 354 5.74 2.08 15.50
N ILE A 355 5.31 3.33 15.37
CA ILE A 355 5.05 4.21 16.52
C ILE A 355 3.85 3.71 17.33
N MET A 356 2.78 3.29 16.66
CA MET A 356 1.51 2.87 17.29
C MET A 356 1.56 1.49 17.94
N ASN A 357 2.55 0.66 17.61
CA ASN A 357 2.60 -0.75 18.03
C ASN A 357 3.99 -1.14 18.56
N PRO A 358 4.47 -0.48 19.64
CA PRO A 358 5.84 -0.66 20.12
C PRO A 358 6.15 -2.05 20.69
N THR A 359 5.13 -2.84 21.07
CA THR A 359 5.29 -4.17 21.68
C THR A 359 5.07 -5.33 20.72
N LEU A 360 4.71 -5.07 19.47
CA LEU A 360 4.55 -6.15 18.49
C LEU A 360 5.93 -6.64 18.02
N ASP A 361 6.09 -7.96 17.90
CA ASP A 361 7.31 -8.57 17.34
C ASP A 361 7.65 -8.01 15.96
N ASN A 362 6.62 -7.84 15.12
CA ASN A 362 6.69 -7.09 13.89
C ASN A 362 5.66 -5.95 13.91
N PRO A 363 6.08 -4.69 14.10
CA PRO A 363 5.15 -3.57 14.12
C PRO A 363 4.35 -3.39 12.83
N LEU A 364 4.84 -3.89 11.68
CA LEU A 364 4.12 -3.85 10.40
C LEU A 364 2.84 -4.72 10.40
N HIS A 365 2.71 -5.63 11.37
CA HIS A 365 1.51 -6.45 11.58
C HIS A 365 0.50 -5.76 12.51
N GLY A 366 0.68 -4.47 12.81
CA GLY A 366 -0.35 -3.68 13.47
C GLY A 366 -1.63 -3.62 12.62
N GLN A 367 -2.77 -3.50 13.30
CA GLN A 367 -4.07 -3.38 12.63
C GLN A 367 -4.25 -2.00 12.00
N GLY A 368 -5.05 -1.89 10.95
CA GLY A 368 -5.42 -0.57 10.44
C GLY A 368 -6.42 -0.53 9.29
N ILE A 369 -6.90 0.67 9.01
CA ILE A 369 -7.69 1.03 7.83
C ILE A 369 -6.91 2.11 7.08
N VAL A 370 -6.54 1.80 5.83
CA VAL A 370 -5.71 2.66 4.98
C VAL A 370 -6.46 2.97 3.70
N LEU A 371 -6.75 4.26 3.51
CA LEU A 371 -7.41 4.81 2.32
C LEU A 371 -6.33 5.39 1.40
N ILE A 372 -6.27 4.98 0.14
CA ILE A 372 -5.26 5.51 -0.82
C ILE A 372 -5.97 5.94 -2.10
N ASP A 373 -5.91 7.23 -2.39
CA ASP A 373 -6.43 7.79 -3.64
C ASP A 373 -5.38 7.71 -4.75
N GLU A 374 -5.81 7.29 -5.95
CA GLU A 374 -4.98 7.06 -7.13
C GLU A 374 -3.71 6.29 -6.80
N VAL A 375 -3.82 5.07 -6.29
CA VAL A 375 -2.69 4.26 -5.81
C VAL A 375 -1.60 4.08 -6.88
N ASP A 376 -1.97 4.12 -8.16
CA ASP A 376 -1.11 3.99 -9.33
C ASP A 376 -0.36 5.26 -9.74
N MET A 377 -0.74 6.43 -9.20
CA MET A 377 -0.18 7.71 -9.64
C MET A 377 1.36 7.76 -9.48
N HIS A 378 2.03 8.11 -10.60
CA HIS A 378 3.48 8.17 -10.77
C HIS A 378 4.24 6.85 -10.62
N LEU A 379 3.56 5.71 -10.46
CA LEU A 379 4.21 4.41 -10.38
C LEU A 379 4.57 3.87 -11.78
N HIS A 380 5.73 3.20 -11.87
CA HIS A 380 6.08 2.42 -13.05
C HIS A 380 5.09 1.24 -13.22
N PRO A 381 4.74 0.82 -14.45
CA PRO A 381 3.79 -0.28 -14.68
C PRO A 381 4.08 -1.58 -13.91
N SER A 382 5.36 -1.95 -13.75
CA SER A 382 5.74 -3.13 -12.96
C SER A 382 5.38 -3.03 -11.47
N TRP A 383 5.38 -1.81 -10.92
CA TRP A 383 4.95 -1.57 -9.55
C TRP A 383 3.44 -1.49 -9.43
N GLN A 384 2.73 -0.93 -10.42
CA GLN A 384 1.26 -0.96 -10.46
C GLN A 384 0.73 -2.39 -10.36
N ARG A 385 1.37 -3.34 -11.07
CA ARG A 385 1.04 -4.77 -11.02
C ARG A 385 1.21 -5.43 -9.65
N SER A 386 2.30 -5.11 -8.96
CA SER A 386 2.64 -5.77 -7.68
C SER A 386 2.19 -5.00 -6.44
N ILE A 387 1.52 -3.85 -6.59
CA ILE A 387 1.23 -2.96 -5.45
C ILE A 387 0.30 -3.61 -4.43
N ILE A 388 -0.76 -4.28 -4.87
CA ILE A 388 -1.74 -4.93 -3.98
C ILE A 388 -1.09 -6.09 -3.22
N GLU A 389 -0.31 -6.91 -3.92
CA GLU A 389 0.46 -8.00 -3.30
C GLU A 389 1.42 -7.47 -2.25
N ARG A 390 2.16 -6.40 -2.55
CA ARG A 390 3.12 -5.80 -1.60
C ARG A 390 2.42 -5.18 -0.39
N LEU A 391 1.27 -4.51 -0.58
CA LEU A 391 0.46 -3.98 0.51
C LEU A 391 -0.03 -5.08 1.44
N THR A 392 -0.60 -6.14 0.89
CA THR A 392 -1.18 -7.25 1.67
C THR A 392 -0.13 -8.14 2.34
N THR A 393 1.04 -8.31 1.72
CA THR A 393 2.15 -9.08 2.32
C THR A 393 2.91 -8.31 3.39
N THR A 394 3.12 -7.01 3.18
CA THR A 394 3.89 -6.17 4.13
C THR A 394 3.04 -5.72 5.32
N PHE A 395 1.75 -5.46 5.09
CA PHE A 395 0.81 -4.96 6.10
C PHE A 395 -0.42 -5.89 6.20
N PRO A 396 -0.25 -7.13 6.67
CA PRO A 396 -1.28 -8.18 6.55
C PRO A 396 -2.59 -7.88 7.30
N HIS A 397 -2.53 -7.11 8.39
CA HIS A 397 -3.68 -6.76 9.22
C HIS A 397 -4.24 -5.36 8.92
N CYS A 398 -3.85 -4.77 7.80
CA CYS A 398 -4.43 -3.52 7.30
C CYS A 398 -5.51 -3.79 6.24
N GLN A 399 -6.67 -3.18 6.43
CA GLN A 399 -7.70 -3.08 5.41
C GLN A 399 -7.38 -1.91 4.46
N PHE A 400 -7.35 -2.19 3.15
CA PHE A 400 -7.04 -1.20 2.13
C PHE A 400 -8.28 -0.85 1.31
N ILE A 401 -8.55 0.44 1.16
CA ILE A 401 -9.59 0.96 0.27
C ILE A 401 -8.91 1.92 -0.70
N LEU A 402 -8.78 1.47 -1.94
CA LEU A 402 -7.95 2.08 -2.96
C LEU A 402 -8.83 2.69 -4.06
N THR A 403 -8.37 3.75 -4.69
CA THR A 403 -8.88 4.15 -6.01
C THR A 403 -7.78 4.00 -7.04
N THR A 404 -8.15 3.67 -8.28
CA THR A 404 -7.19 3.58 -9.38
C THR A 404 -7.82 3.89 -10.72
N HIS A 405 -6.98 4.38 -11.64
CA HIS A 405 -7.28 4.49 -13.07
C HIS A 405 -6.50 3.47 -13.90
N SER A 406 -5.65 2.65 -13.27
CA SER A 406 -4.79 1.72 -13.97
C SER A 406 -5.42 0.32 -14.02
N PRO A 407 -5.63 -0.26 -15.20
CA PRO A 407 -6.09 -1.64 -15.33
C PRO A 407 -5.09 -2.63 -14.70
N LEU A 408 -3.81 -2.27 -14.65
CA LEU A 408 -2.73 -3.12 -14.14
C LEU A 408 -2.82 -3.36 -12.64
N VAL A 409 -3.48 -2.47 -11.88
CA VAL A 409 -3.64 -2.63 -10.43
C VAL A 409 -4.64 -3.74 -10.11
N ILE A 410 -5.67 -3.93 -10.94
CA ILE A 410 -6.77 -4.87 -10.67
C ILE A 410 -6.62 -6.22 -11.42
N SER A 411 -5.70 -6.31 -12.40
CA SER A 411 -5.50 -7.52 -13.20
C SER A 411 -4.58 -8.56 -12.56
N ASP A 412 -3.73 -8.17 -11.62
CA ASP A 412 -2.58 -8.99 -11.19
C ASP A 412 -2.76 -9.64 -9.81
N TYR A 413 -3.83 -9.32 -9.08
CA TYR A 413 -4.10 -9.89 -7.76
C TYR A 413 -5.50 -10.53 -7.68
N LYS A 414 -5.58 -11.72 -7.07
CA LYS A 414 -6.81 -12.50 -6.96
C LYS A 414 -7.66 -12.05 -5.77
N ASP A 415 -8.96 -12.33 -5.82
CA ASP A 415 -9.87 -12.21 -4.67
C ASP A 415 -10.03 -10.76 -4.12
N VAL A 416 -9.68 -9.76 -4.93
CA VAL A 416 -9.92 -8.32 -4.65
C VAL A 416 -11.37 -7.96 -4.93
N LEU A 417 -11.99 -7.21 -4.02
CA LEU A 417 -13.29 -6.61 -4.28
C LEU A 417 -13.12 -5.36 -5.15
N VAL A 418 -13.57 -5.41 -6.39
CA VAL A 418 -13.50 -4.28 -7.32
C VAL A 418 -14.91 -3.72 -7.52
N TYR A 419 -15.06 -2.42 -7.31
CA TYR A 419 -16.27 -1.69 -7.68
C TYR A 419 -16.01 -0.78 -8.86
N SER A 420 -16.87 -0.84 -9.86
CA SER A 420 -16.97 0.18 -10.90
C SER A 420 -17.98 1.25 -10.46
N LEU A 421 -17.60 2.50 -10.66
CA LEU A 421 -18.41 3.66 -10.34
C LEU A 421 -18.79 4.37 -11.64
N ASP A 422 -20.07 4.26 -11.99
CA ASP A 422 -20.64 4.92 -13.17
C ASP A 422 -21.93 5.65 -12.78
N ASN A 423 -22.06 6.90 -13.23
CA ASN A 423 -23.24 7.76 -13.03
C ASN A 423 -23.78 7.84 -11.58
N GLY A 424 -22.94 7.63 -10.57
CA GLY A 424 -23.32 7.66 -9.15
C GLY A 424 -23.79 6.31 -8.60
N GLU A 425 -23.82 5.27 -9.42
CA GLU A 425 -24.06 3.89 -9.02
C GLU A 425 -22.75 3.14 -8.84
N LEU A 426 -22.73 2.27 -7.83
CA LEU A 426 -21.57 1.43 -7.51
C LEU A 426 -21.91 -0.03 -7.81
N THR A 427 -21.19 -0.65 -8.73
CA THR A 427 -21.43 -2.03 -9.16
C THR A 427 -20.21 -2.90 -8.90
N VAL A 428 -20.43 -4.10 -8.37
CA VAL A 428 -19.35 -5.08 -8.17
C VAL A 428 -18.91 -5.62 -9.53
N VAL A 429 -17.62 -5.61 -9.79
CA VAL A 429 -17.02 -6.12 -11.02
C VAL A 429 -16.56 -7.56 -10.79
N PRO A 430 -16.78 -8.48 -11.75
CA PRO A 430 -16.18 -9.81 -11.70
C PRO A 430 -14.65 -9.74 -11.60
N SER A 431 -14.03 -10.81 -11.09
CA SER A 431 -12.57 -10.86 -10.96
C SER A 431 -11.87 -10.58 -12.29
N GLN A 432 -10.92 -9.65 -12.26
CA GLN A 432 -10.08 -9.28 -13.41
C GLN A 432 -8.73 -10.00 -13.41
N TYR A 433 -8.53 -10.93 -12.48
CA TYR A 433 -7.27 -11.63 -12.31
C TYR A 433 -6.88 -12.40 -13.58
N GLY A 434 -5.68 -12.10 -14.11
CA GLY A 434 -5.13 -12.71 -15.32
C GLY A 434 -5.64 -12.10 -16.63
N GLN A 435 -6.51 -11.10 -16.60
CA GLN A 435 -6.93 -10.36 -17.79
C GLN A 435 -5.83 -9.45 -18.31
N ASP A 436 -5.76 -9.25 -19.63
CA ASP A 436 -4.85 -8.26 -20.20
C ASP A 436 -5.40 -6.83 -20.04
N ALA A 437 -4.50 -5.84 -20.07
CA ALA A 437 -4.86 -4.45 -19.83
C ALA A 437 -5.92 -3.90 -20.80
N ASN A 438 -5.96 -4.35 -22.05
CA ASN A 438 -6.94 -3.86 -23.03
C ASN A 438 -8.34 -4.38 -22.70
N SER A 439 -8.45 -5.65 -22.30
CA SER A 439 -9.72 -6.26 -21.88
C SER A 439 -10.28 -5.53 -20.67
N VAL A 440 -9.46 -5.26 -19.65
CA VAL A 440 -9.88 -4.50 -18.46
C VAL A 440 -10.30 -3.06 -18.81
N LEU A 441 -9.57 -2.38 -19.70
CA LEU A 441 -9.91 -1.02 -20.13
C LEU A 441 -11.28 -0.96 -20.82
N LEU A 442 -11.59 -1.96 -21.65
CA LEU A 442 -12.87 -2.02 -22.38
C LEU A 442 -14.03 -2.45 -21.48
N GLU A 443 -13.85 -3.51 -20.70
CA GLU A 443 -14.96 -4.15 -19.98
C GLU A 443 -15.28 -3.48 -18.65
N VAL A 444 -14.27 -2.89 -17.98
CA VAL A 444 -14.41 -2.37 -16.61
C VAL A 444 -14.30 -0.85 -16.56
N MET A 445 -13.36 -0.28 -17.31
CA MET A 445 -13.04 1.15 -17.24
C MET A 445 -13.71 1.99 -18.32
N ASP A 446 -14.57 1.39 -19.15
CA ASP A 446 -15.31 2.04 -20.24
C ASP A 446 -14.45 3.01 -21.08
N THR A 447 -13.23 2.57 -21.39
CA THR A 447 -12.20 3.40 -22.04
C THR A 447 -11.74 2.76 -23.35
N HIS A 448 -11.62 3.57 -24.40
CA HIS A 448 -11.10 3.11 -25.68
C HIS A 448 -9.62 2.71 -25.59
N ILE A 449 -9.30 1.50 -26.09
CA ILE A 449 -7.93 0.97 -26.14
C ILE A 449 -7.06 1.58 -27.25
N ARG A 450 -7.62 2.49 -28.05
CA ARG A 450 -6.94 3.16 -29.16
C ARG A 450 -7.54 4.54 -29.39
N ASN A 451 -6.88 5.34 -30.22
CA ASN A 451 -7.39 6.64 -30.65
C ASN A 451 -8.81 6.52 -31.21
N ALA A 452 -9.75 7.32 -30.71
CA ALA A 452 -11.17 7.24 -31.05
C ALA A 452 -11.44 7.31 -32.56
N ARG A 453 -10.77 8.24 -33.28
CA ARG A 453 -10.93 8.39 -34.73
C ARG A 453 -10.46 7.14 -35.48
N ILE A 454 -9.35 6.54 -35.04
CA ILE A 454 -8.84 5.31 -35.64
C ILE A 454 -9.72 4.11 -35.28
N ALA A 455 -10.28 4.07 -34.06
CA ALA A 455 -11.25 3.05 -33.65
C ALA A 455 -12.49 3.07 -34.55
N GLU A 456 -13.06 4.25 -34.78
CA GLU A 456 -14.21 4.46 -35.65
C GLU A 456 -13.89 4.02 -37.09
N LYS A 457 -12.77 4.47 -37.68
CA LYS A 457 -12.33 4.03 -39.02
C LYS A 457 -12.16 2.51 -39.11
N PHE A 458 -11.61 1.84 -38.09
CA PHE A 458 -11.50 0.38 -38.07
C PHE A 458 -12.87 -0.31 -37.95
N SER A 459 -13.78 0.25 -37.15
CA SER A 459 -15.16 -0.24 -37.04
C SER A 459 -15.87 -0.15 -38.38
N ASP A 460 -15.81 1.01 -39.04
CA ASP A 460 -16.38 1.25 -40.37
C ASP A 460 -15.79 0.29 -41.41
N LEU A 461 -14.46 0.10 -41.38
CA LEU A 461 -13.79 -0.83 -42.28
C LEU A 461 -14.29 -2.27 -42.09
N LEU A 462 -14.41 -2.74 -40.84
CA LEU A 462 -14.90 -4.08 -40.54
C LEU A 462 -16.38 -4.25 -40.95
N ASP A 463 -17.21 -3.23 -40.73
CA ASP A 463 -18.60 -3.21 -41.17
C ASP A 463 -18.72 -3.25 -42.70
N MET A 464 -17.90 -2.48 -43.43
CA MET A 464 -17.85 -2.53 -44.90
C MET A 464 -17.41 -3.91 -45.40
N ILE A 465 -16.42 -4.55 -44.76
CA ILE A 465 -15.98 -5.91 -45.09
C ILE A 465 -17.11 -6.93 -44.83
N GLN A 466 -17.84 -6.81 -43.72
CA GLN A 466 -18.97 -7.69 -43.40
C GLN A 466 -20.13 -7.53 -44.38
N ARG A 467 -20.44 -6.29 -44.78
CA ARG A 467 -21.48 -5.95 -45.76
C ARG A 467 -21.05 -6.16 -47.22
N GLN A 468 -19.87 -6.75 -47.45
CA GLN A 468 -19.29 -7.02 -48.77
C GLN A 468 -19.09 -5.77 -49.66
N GLN A 469 -18.93 -4.60 -49.04
CA GLN A 469 -18.63 -3.35 -49.74
C GLN A 469 -17.12 -3.25 -50.02
N LEU A 470 -16.61 -4.08 -50.93
CA LEU A 470 -15.16 -4.30 -51.10
C LEU A 470 -14.40 -3.06 -51.60
N THR A 471 -14.95 -2.30 -52.54
CA THR A 471 -14.30 -1.10 -53.09
C THR A 471 -14.10 0.00 -52.04
N PRO A 472 -15.13 0.45 -51.28
CA PRO A 472 -14.92 1.43 -50.22
C PRO A 472 -14.08 0.87 -49.07
N ALA A 473 -14.18 -0.42 -48.75
CA ALA A 473 -13.32 -1.06 -47.76
C ALA A 473 -11.83 -1.00 -48.16
N LYS A 474 -11.50 -1.23 -49.43
CA LYS A 474 -10.11 -1.08 -49.95
C LYS A 474 -9.61 0.35 -49.81
N ALA A 475 -10.41 1.33 -50.22
CA ALA A 475 -10.04 2.73 -50.15
C ALA A 475 -9.75 3.16 -48.69
N LEU A 476 -10.60 2.75 -47.74
CA LEU A 476 -10.41 3.05 -46.32
C LEU A 476 -9.22 2.31 -45.72
N LEU A 477 -8.96 1.06 -46.17
CA LEU A 477 -7.77 0.30 -45.75
C LEU A 477 -6.47 0.93 -46.28
N ASP A 478 -6.47 1.47 -47.50
CA ASP A 478 -5.32 2.18 -48.08
C ASP A 478 -5.06 3.50 -47.33
N GLU A 479 -6.12 4.25 -47.01
CA GLU A 479 -6.03 5.45 -46.16
C GLU A 479 -5.43 5.12 -44.78
N LEU A 480 -5.94 4.09 -44.11
CA LEU A 480 -5.40 3.64 -42.82
C LEU A 480 -3.96 3.11 -42.93
N THR A 481 -3.59 2.49 -44.06
CA THR A 481 -2.22 2.00 -44.29
C THR A 481 -1.23 3.15 -44.54
N ALA A 482 -1.69 4.27 -45.10
CA ALA A 482 -0.88 5.47 -45.26
C ALA A 482 -0.65 6.22 -43.93
N GLU A 483 -1.64 6.19 -43.03
CA GLU A 483 -1.58 6.88 -41.73
C GLU A 483 -0.90 6.07 -40.62
N LEU A 484 -0.99 4.73 -40.64
CA LEU A 484 -0.54 3.87 -39.53
C LEU A 484 0.74 3.08 -39.85
N PRO A 485 1.54 2.70 -38.83
CA PRO A 485 2.74 1.89 -39.03
C PRO A 485 2.43 0.54 -39.71
N ALA A 486 3.32 0.10 -40.60
CA ALA A 486 3.17 -1.17 -41.33
C ALA A 486 3.09 -2.41 -40.42
N THR A 487 3.64 -2.32 -39.20
CA THR A 487 3.61 -3.37 -38.17
C THR A 487 2.28 -3.42 -37.39
N ASN A 488 1.31 -2.58 -37.72
CA ASN A 488 0.02 -2.56 -37.05
C ASN A 488 -0.74 -3.89 -37.30
N LEU A 489 -1.05 -4.59 -36.21
CA LEU A 489 -1.70 -5.90 -36.25
C LEU A 489 -3.11 -5.84 -36.82
N GLU A 490 -3.85 -4.75 -36.58
CA GLU A 490 -5.23 -4.58 -37.02
C GLU A 490 -5.32 -4.35 -38.53
N LEU A 491 -4.36 -3.63 -39.12
CA LEU A 491 -4.21 -3.56 -40.58
C LEU A 491 -3.99 -4.95 -41.18
N THR A 492 -3.15 -5.77 -40.53
CA THR A 492 -2.87 -7.13 -40.99
C THR A 492 -4.13 -8.00 -40.92
N LYS A 493 -4.88 -7.94 -39.82
CA LYS A 493 -6.17 -8.62 -39.67
C LYS A 493 -7.18 -8.16 -40.72
N ALA A 494 -7.32 -6.85 -40.93
CA ALA A 494 -8.26 -6.30 -41.91
C ALA A 494 -7.93 -6.74 -43.34
N ARG A 495 -6.64 -6.75 -43.73
CA ARG A 495 -6.19 -7.30 -45.03
C ARG A 495 -6.58 -8.77 -45.19
N LEU A 496 -6.35 -9.58 -44.16
CA LEU A 496 -6.69 -11.01 -44.18
C LEU A 496 -8.21 -11.23 -44.32
N LEU A 497 -9.02 -10.46 -43.58
CA LEU A 497 -10.48 -10.54 -43.65
C LEU A 497 -11.03 -10.10 -45.00
N LEU A 498 -10.51 -8.99 -45.54
CA LEU A 498 -10.88 -8.49 -46.86
C LEU A 498 -10.52 -9.52 -47.94
N ARG A 499 -9.30 -10.05 -47.91
CA ARG A 499 -8.86 -11.10 -48.86
C ARG A 499 -9.71 -12.36 -48.77
N LYS A 500 -10.09 -12.76 -47.56
CA LYS A 500 -10.99 -13.90 -47.34
C LYS A 500 -12.37 -13.68 -47.95
N GLN A 501 -12.90 -12.44 -47.90
CA GLN A 501 -14.19 -12.11 -48.51
C GLN A 501 -14.10 -12.06 -50.04
N GLU A 502 -13.00 -11.54 -50.61
CA GLU A 502 -12.76 -11.58 -52.05
C GLU A 502 -12.81 -13.02 -52.60
N LEU A 503 -12.06 -13.93 -51.96
CA LEU A 503 -12.01 -15.35 -52.36
C LEU A 503 -13.35 -16.08 -52.20
N ARG A 504 -14.24 -15.60 -51.31
CA ARG A 504 -15.60 -16.13 -51.16
C ARG A 504 -16.53 -15.61 -52.25
N GLY A 505 -16.39 -14.34 -52.64
CA GLY A 505 -17.11 -13.77 -53.78
C GLY A 505 -16.74 -14.44 -55.11
N GLU A 506 -15.46 -14.75 -55.30
CA GLU A 506 -14.94 -15.45 -56.50
C GLU A 506 -15.39 -16.92 -56.62
N LYS A 507 -15.79 -17.57 -55.52
CA LYS A 507 -16.30 -18.96 -55.53
C LYS A 507 -17.81 -19.07 -55.73
N ASN A 508 -18.54 -17.97 -55.59
CA ASN A 508 -20.00 -17.89 -55.71
C ASN A 508 -20.45 -17.27 -57.06
N HIS A 509 -19.50 -16.91 -57.92
CA HIS A 509 -19.65 -16.62 -59.34
C HIS A 509 -19.02 -17.76 -60.13
#